data_AF-A0A7S0C042-F1
#
_entry.id   AF-A0A7S0C042-F1
#
_cell.length_a   1.000
_cell.length_b   1.000
_cell.length_c   1.000
_cell.angle_alpha   90.00
_cell.angle_beta   90.00
_cell.angle_gamma   90.00
#
_symmetry.space_group_name_H-M   'P 1'
#
loop_
_entity.id
_entity.type
_entity.pdbx_description
1 polymer ?
#
loop_
_entity_poly.entity_id
_entity_poly.type
_entity_poly.pdbx_seq_one_letter_code
_entity_poly.pdbx_strand_id
1 'polypeptide(L)'
;MCLYHPQDGVECGLTIQQQLNLKPFAKIIELKPRYGMFLIHTTNAEVLNRLWCVHEVDEAMLAGIKIFGAIDTNSWTEKQFDKMVDTVCTRNAVCQDQDREMLTNLIQERGGFDRLDKEAVGVRKQAKSDLLAALSFQQLFSMDILSIERIDQKTPLLRRLSLVY
;
A
#
# COMPACT_ATOMS: atom_id res chain seq x y z
N MET A 1 8.69 -4.79 7.78
CA MET A 1 7.68 -5.80 7.39
C MET A 1 6.81 -6.00 8.62
N CYS A 2 5.57 -5.52 8.62
CA CYS A 2 4.66 -5.72 9.74
C CYS A 2 3.85 -6.99 9.49
N LEU A 3 4.32 -8.10 10.06
CA LEU A 3 3.60 -9.37 10.06
C LEU A 3 2.61 -9.35 11.23
N TYR A 4 1.39 -8.90 10.94
CA TYR A 4 0.25 -9.12 11.84
C TYR A 4 -0.29 -10.53 11.58
N HIS A 5 -0.06 -11.44 12.52
CA HIS A 5 -0.70 -12.75 12.52
C HIS A 5 -0.93 -13.27 13.95
N PRO A 6 -2.02 -12.81 14.62
CA PRO A 6 -2.40 -13.35 15.93
C PRO A 6 -2.85 -14.82 15.87
N GLN A 7 -2.99 -15.39 14.68
CA GLN A 7 -3.47 -16.76 14.44
C GLN A 7 -2.33 -17.77 14.17
N ASP A 8 -1.07 -17.35 14.18
CA ASP A 8 0.06 -18.24 13.86
C ASP A 8 0.46 -19.18 15.01
N GLY A 9 -0.28 -19.16 16.13
CA GLY A 9 -0.02 -20.04 17.27
C GLY A 9 1.35 -19.82 17.91
N VAL A 10 1.98 -18.65 17.69
CA VAL A 10 3.28 -18.33 18.29
C VAL A 10 3.09 -18.08 19.78
N GLU A 11 3.54 -19.03 20.62
CA GLU A 11 3.42 -19.01 22.09
C GLU A 11 4.01 -17.76 22.77
N CYS A 12 4.77 -16.94 22.05
CA CYS A 12 5.43 -15.73 22.56
C CYS A 12 5.10 -14.46 21.75
N GLY A 13 4.02 -14.46 20.97
CA GLY A 13 3.57 -13.27 20.26
C GLY A 13 3.04 -12.20 21.21
N LEU A 14 3.34 -10.92 20.95
CA LEU A 14 2.69 -9.81 21.66
C LEU A 14 1.19 -9.83 21.40
N THR A 15 0.38 -9.59 22.42
CA THR A 15 -1.06 -9.35 22.24
C THR A 15 -1.28 -8.11 21.37
N ILE A 16 -2.44 -8.00 20.74
CA ILE A 16 -2.74 -6.86 19.85
C ILE A 16 -2.67 -5.54 20.62
N GLN A 17 -3.19 -5.51 21.84
CA GLN A 17 -3.05 -4.34 22.73
C GLN A 17 -1.59 -4.00 23.00
N GLN A 18 -0.73 -5.01 23.26
CA GLN A 18 0.69 -4.77 23.46
C GLN A 18 1.37 -4.23 22.19
N GLN A 19 1.03 -4.77 21.02
CA GLN A 19 1.54 -4.26 19.74
C GLN A 19 1.09 -2.81 19.52
N LEU A 20 -0.18 -2.49 19.76
CA LEU A 20 -0.71 -1.12 19.68
C LEU A 20 -0.01 -0.18 20.65
N ASN A 21 0.29 -0.62 21.87
CA ASN A 21 1.02 0.16 22.86
C ASN A 21 2.46 0.48 22.40
N LEU A 22 3.09 -0.41 21.62
CA LEU A 22 4.39 -0.17 21.01
C LEU A 22 4.32 0.78 19.80
N LYS A 23 3.13 1.06 19.29
CA LYS A 23 2.86 1.91 18.13
C LYS A 23 3.86 1.66 16.97
N PRO A 24 4.08 0.40 16.54
CA PRO A 24 5.13 0.07 15.57
C PRO A 24 4.93 0.78 14.23
N PHE A 25 3.67 1.02 13.84
CA PHE A 25 3.36 1.81 12.66
C PHE A 25 3.67 3.28 12.85
N ALA A 26 3.29 3.90 13.97
CA ALA A 26 3.69 5.27 14.27
C ALA A 26 5.22 5.41 14.24
N LYS A 27 5.97 4.41 14.72
CA LYS A 27 7.44 4.39 14.63
C LYS A 27 7.95 4.37 13.19
N ILE A 28 7.35 3.58 12.29
CA ILE A 28 7.71 3.58 10.87
C ILE A 28 7.34 4.90 10.20
N ILE A 29 6.19 5.45 10.56
CA ILE A 29 5.68 6.72 10.05
C ILE A 29 6.58 7.89 10.51
N GLU A 30 7.06 7.88 11.75
CA GLU A 30 8.04 8.83 12.31
C GLU A 30 9.34 8.87 11.49
N LEU A 31 9.72 7.77 10.84
CA LEU A 31 10.89 7.72 9.95
C LEU A 31 10.70 8.50 8.64
N LYS A 32 9.50 9.03 8.38
CA LYS A 32 9.15 9.82 7.19
C LYS A 32 9.58 9.09 5.90
N PRO A 33 8.95 7.96 5.58
CA PRO A 33 9.36 7.13 4.45
C PRO A 33 9.41 7.95 3.16
N ARG A 34 10.58 7.97 2.52
CA ARG A 34 10.86 8.79 1.33
C ARG A 34 9.84 8.62 0.21
N TYR A 35 9.32 7.41 0.05
CA TYR A 35 8.41 7.04 -1.05
C TYR A 35 6.95 6.93 -0.64
N GLY A 36 6.62 7.23 0.62
CA GLY A 36 5.27 7.08 1.14
C GLY A 36 4.87 5.65 1.45
N MET A 37 3.55 5.40 1.48
CA MET A 37 2.94 4.10 1.71
C MET A 37 2.36 3.54 0.41
N PHE A 38 2.48 2.23 0.19
CA PHE A 38 1.89 1.56 -0.97
C PHE A 38 0.82 0.56 -0.52
N LEU A 39 -0.39 0.71 -1.07
CA LEU A 39 -1.46 -0.28 -1.02
C LEU A 39 -1.33 -1.17 -2.25
N ILE A 40 -0.88 -2.41 -2.03
CA ILE A 40 -0.69 -3.37 -3.11
C ILE A 40 -1.95 -4.21 -3.25
N HIS A 41 -2.65 -4.04 -4.37
CA HIS A 41 -3.85 -4.78 -4.70
C HIS A 41 -3.51 -6.05 -5.48
N THR A 42 -3.84 -7.20 -4.88
CA THR A 42 -3.67 -8.53 -5.50
C THR A 42 -5.04 -9.14 -5.75
N THR A 43 -5.15 -10.07 -6.69
CA THR A 43 -6.43 -10.75 -7.01
C THR A 43 -7.06 -11.49 -5.85
N ASN A 44 -6.24 -12.01 -4.94
CA ASN A 44 -6.69 -12.93 -3.90
C ASN A 44 -6.92 -12.26 -2.54
N ALA A 45 -6.45 -11.02 -2.36
CA ALA A 45 -6.55 -10.33 -1.09
C ALA A 45 -6.69 -8.83 -1.29
N GLU A 46 -7.84 -8.31 -0.84
CA GLU A 46 -8.06 -6.88 -0.70
C GLU A 46 -7.62 -6.45 0.70
N VAL A 47 -6.54 -5.66 0.78
CA VAL A 47 -5.95 -5.22 2.05
C VAL A 47 -6.93 -4.43 2.90
N LEU A 48 -7.80 -3.63 2.28
CA LEU A 48 -8.79 -2.81 2.99
C LEU A 48 -9.97 -3.62 3.57
N ASN A 49 -10.06 -4.91 3.27
CA ASN A 49 -11.02 -5.78 3.94
C ASN A 49 -10.57 -6.14 5.37
N ARG A 50 -9.35 -5.79 5.80
CA ARG A 50 -8.86 -6.01 7.17
C ARG A 50 -8.88 -4.69 7.94
N LEU A 51 -9.61 -4.63 9.06
CA LEU A 51 -9.79 -3.37 9.80
C LEU A 51 -8.47 -2.80 10.32
N TRP A 52 -7.52 -3.68 10.63
CA TRP A 52 -6.16 -3.29 10.99
C TRP A 52 -5.46 -2.50 9.86
N CYS A 53 -5.53 -2.97 8.62
CA CYS A 53 -4.94 -2.26 7.47
C CYS A 53 -5.64 -0.92 7.21
N VAL A 54 -6.95 -0.84 7.47
CA VAL A 54 -7.70 0.43 7.43
C VAL A 54 -7.16 1.41 8.47
N HIS A 55 -6.85 0.95 9.68
CA HIS A 55 -6.25 1.76 10.72
C HIS A 55 -4.81 2.21 10.37
N GLU A 56 -4.01 1.37 9.70
CA GLU A 56 -2.68 1.78 9.22
C GLU A 56 -2.75 2.91 8.18
N VAL A 57 -3.72 2.83 7.26
CA VAL A 57 -4.00 3.89 6.29
C VAL A 57 -4.40 5.17 7.02
N ASP A 58 -5.25 5.07 8.04
CA ASP A 58 -5.63 6.20 8.88
C ASP A 58 -4.41 6.88 9.53
N GLU A 59 -3.55 6.12 10.19
CA GLU A 59 -2.31 6.63 10.80
C GLU A 59 -1.41 7.32 9.76
N ALA A 60 -1.26 6.74 8.56
CA ALA A 60 -0.48 7.33 7.49
C ALA A 60 -1.07 8.67 7.01
N MET A 61 -2.39 8.76 6.86
CA MET A 61 -3.08 10.00 6.49
C MET A 61 -2.88 11.10 7.55
N LEU A 62 -3.02 10.77 8.83
CA LEU A 62 -2.82 11.72 9.93
C LEU A 62 -1.39 12.28 9.97
N ALA A 63 -0.41 11.45 9.62
CA ALA A 63 0.98 11.86 9.55
C ALA A 63 1.36 12.59 8.25
N GLY A 64 0.41 12.79 7.33
CA GLY A 64 0.67 13.41 6.03
C GLY A 64 1.55 12.55 5.11
N ILE A 65 1.57 11.23 5.31
CA ILE A 65 2.28 10.31 4.43
C ILE A 65 1.44 10.09 3.18
N LYS A 66 2.04 10.33 2.02
CA LYS A 66 1.38 10.08 0.74
C LYS A 66 1.17 8.58 0.54
N ILE A 67 -0.05 8.21 0.12
CA ILE A 67 -0.45 6.83 -0.13
C ILE A 67 -0.58 6.63 -1.64
N PHE A 68 -0.05 5.53 -2.13
CA PHE A 68 -0.08 5.13 -3.53
C PHE A 68 -0.68 3.74 -3.66
N GLY A 69 -1.31 3.48 -4.80
CA GLY A 69 -1.81 2.16 -5.12
C GLY A 69 -0.86 1.47 -6.09
N ALA A 70 -0.64 0.18 -5.90
CA ALA A 70 0.11 -0.66 -6.82
C ALA A 70 -0.74 -1.90 -7.14
N ILE A 71 -0.63 -2.41 -8.36
CA ILE A 71 -1.43 -3.52 -8.85
C ILE A 71 -0.51 -4.51 -9.55
N ASP A 72 -0.84 -5.79 -9.42
CA ASP A 72 -0.29 -6.83 -10.29
C ASP A 72 -0.96 -6.80 -11.67
N THR A 73 -0.23 -6.33 -12.68
CA THR A 73 -0.72 -6.18 -14.06
C THR A 73 -1.13 -7.51 -14.71
N ASN A 74 -0.63 -8.65 -14.22
CA ASN A 74 -0.95 -9.96 -14.77
C ASN A 74 -2.27 -10.54 -14.22
N SER A 75 -2.70 -10.02 -13.08
CA SER A 75 -3.80 -10.59 -12.31
C SER A 75 -5.12 -9.84 -12.53
N TRP A 76 -5.09 -8.62 -13.07
CA TRP A 76 -6.26 -7.75 -13.15
C TRP A 76 -6.67 -7.40 -14.58
N THR A 77 -7.95 -7.56 -14.88
CA THR A 77 -8.59 -6.96 -16.06
C THR A 77 -9.17 -5.58 -15.71
N GLU A 78 -9.32 -4.71 -16.70
CA GLU A 78 -9.91 -3.37 -16.52
C GLU A 78 -11.31 -3.44 -15.86
N LYS A 79 -12.17 -4.38 -16.31
CA LYS A 79 -13.53 -4.55 -15.77
C LYS A 79 -13.54 -4.99 -14.31
N GLN A 80 -12.62 -5.86 -13.90
CA GLN A 80 -12.49 -6.25 -12.50
C GLN A 80 -12.06 -5.06 -11.64
N PHE A 81 -11.20 -4.20 -12.20
CA PHE A 81 -10.72 -3.02 -11.51
C PHE A 81 -11.79 -1.92 -11.37
N ASP A 82 -12.66 -1.74 -12.37
CA ASP A 82 -13.81 -0.83 -12.27
C ASP A 82 -14.72 -1.18 -11.09
N LYS A 83 -15.12 -2.46 -11.02
CA LYS A 83 -15.92 -2.96 -9.90
C LYS A 83 -15.21 -2.75 -8.56
N MET A 84 -13.90 -2.92 -8.53
CA MET A 84 -13.11 -2.71 -7.32
C MET A 84 -13.13 -1.24 -6.90
N VAL A 85 -12.95 -0.28 -7.81
CA VAL A 85 -13.01 1.16 -7.48
C VAL A 85 -14.34 1.52 -6.83
N ASP A 86 -15.45 0.98 -7.32
CA ASP A 86 -16.80 1.35 -6.88
C ASP A 86 -17.26 0.68 -5.58
N THR A 87 -16.57 -0.37 -5.12
CA THR A 87 -17.01 -1.21 -3.99
C THR A 87 -16.26 -0.96 -2.68
N VAL A 88 -15.55 0.17 -2.56
CA VAL A 88 -14.85 0.53 -1.32
C VAL A 88 -15.86 0.76 -0.19
N CYS A 89 -15.74 0.00 0.89
CA CYS A 89 -16.41 0.28 2.16
C CYS A 89 -15.56 -0.24 3.32
N THR A 90 -14.68 0.62 3.83
CA THR A 90 -13.73 0.30 4.92
C THR A 90 -14.41 -0.01 6.23
N ARG A 91 -15.65 0.46 6.44
CA ARG A 91 -16.48 0.10 7.61
C ARG A 91 -16.78 -1.40 7.69
N ASN A 92 -16.85 -2.09 6.54
CA ASN A 92 -17.13 -3.52 6.48
C ASN A 92 -15.88 -4.39 6.72
N ALA A 93 -14.73 -3.77 7.00
CA ALA A 93 -13.50 -4.49 7.23
C ALA A 93 -13.60 -5.41 8.46
N VAL A 94 -12.95 -6.57 8.35
CA VAL A 94 -12.97 -7.63 9.36
C VAL A 94 -11.75 -7.57 10.26
N CYS A 95 -11.96 -7.91 11.53
CA CYS A 95 -10.94 -8.12 12.56
C CYS A 95 -11.54 -9.05 13.62
N GLN A 96 -10.74 -9.36 14.65
CA GLN A 96 -11.25 -10.09 15.82
C GLN A 96 -12.18 -9.17 16.63
N ASP A 97 -13.18 -9.75 17.30
CA ASP A 97 -14.19 -8.97 18.01
C ASP A 97 -13.59 -8.09 19.12
N GLN A 98 -12.50 -8.55 19.75
CA GLN A 98 -11.79 -7.84 20.81
C GLN A 98 -11.15 -6.52 20.33
N ASP A 99 -10.71 -6.47 19.07
CA ASP A 99 -10.06 -5.28 18.49
C ASP A 99 -11.05 -4.34 17.82
N ARG A 100 -12.21 -4.88 17.40
CA ARG A 100 -13.18 -4.17 16.57
C ARG A 100 -13.62 -2.88 17.22
N GLU A 101 -14.01 -2.92 18.49
CA GLU A 101 -14.49 -1.75 19.22
C GLU A 101 -13.40 -0.68 19.31
N MET A 102 -12.19 -1.06 19.74
CA MET A 102 -11.06 -0.16 19.88
C MET A 102 -10.69 0.53 18.55
N LEU A 103 -10.47 -0.25 17.49
CA LEU A 103 -10.07 0.29 16.18
C LEU A 103 -11.16 1.16 15.56
N THR A 104 -12.43 0.75 15.72
CA THR A 104 -13.57 1.54 15.25
C THR A 104 -13.64 2.87 15.99
N ASN A 105 -13.51 2.88 17.32
CA ASN A 105 -13.54 4.10 18.11
C ASN A 105 -12.41 5.06 17.71
N LEU A 106 -11.18 4.56 17.57
CA LEU A 106 -10.06 5.37 17.09
C LEU A 106 -10.36 6.04 15.74
N ILE A 107 -10.86 5.28 14.76
CA ILE A 107 -11.20 5.80 13.44
C ILE A 107 -12.32 6.85 13.52
N GLN A 108 -13.35 6.59 14.33
CA GLN A 108 -14.48 7.51 14.52
C GLN A 108 -14.05 8.83 15.15
N GLU A 109 -13.23 8.79 16.20
CA GLU A 109 -12.67 9.99 16.86
C GLU A 109 -11.88 10.89 15.89
N ARG A 110 -11.34 10.31 14.82
CA ARG A 110 -10.52 10.99 13.81
C ARG A 110 -11.31 11.42 12.57
N GLY A 111 -12.65 11.35 12.60
CA GLY A 111 -13.51 11.78 11.50
C GLY A 111 -14.15 10.64 10.70
N GLY A 112 -14.12 9.42 11.22
CA GLY A 112 -14.90 8.29 10.68
C GLY A 112 -14.32 7.62 9.44
N PHE A 113 -15.07 6.65 8.91
CA PHE A 113 -14.66 5.81 7.77
C PHE A 113 -14.81 6.50 6.42
N ASP A 114 -15.69 7.49 6.28
CA ASP A 114 -16.00 8.11 4.99
C ASP A 114 -14.78 8.79 4.35
N ARG A 115 -13.89 9.37 5.17
CA ARG A 115 -12.61 9.94 4.68
C ARG A 115 -11.64 8.85 4.21
N LEU A 116 -11.65 7.68 4.85
CA LEU A 116 -10.81 6.54 4.48
C LEU A 116 -11.32 5.91 3.19
N ASP A 117 -12.65 5.82 3.02
CA ASP A 117 -13.28 5.40 1.77
C ASP A 117 -12.92 6.34 0.63
N LYS A 118 -12.97 7.66 0.87
CA LYS A 118 -12.56 8.67 -0.12
C LYS A 118 -11.09 8.50 -0.53
N GLU A 119 -10.19 8.33 0.44
CA GLU A 119 -8.76 8.12 0.16
C GLU A 119 -8.53 6.81 -0.61
N ALA A 120 -9.15 5.72 -0.17
CA ALA A 120 -9.07 4.42 -0.83
C ALA A 120 -9.59 4.45 -2.28
N VAL A 121 -10.70 5.15 -2.54
CA VAL A 121 -11.19 5.37 -3.91
C VAL A 121 -10.17 6.17 -4.73
N GLY A 122 -9.57 7.21 -4.14
CA GLY A 122 -8.52 8.00 -4.78
C GLY A 122 -7.31 7.15 -5.17
N VAL A 123 -6.82 6.34 -4.22
CA VAL A 123 -5.71 5.40 -4.42
C VAL A 123 -6.02 4.37 -5.50
N ARG A 124 -7.23 3.79 -5.50
CA ARG A 124 -7.65 2.84 -6.54
C ARG A 124 -7.72 3.53 -7.91
N LYS A 125 -8.30 4.73 -8.02
CA LYS A 125 -8.34 5.48 -9.29
C LYS A 125 -6.96 5.78 -9.83
N GLN A 126 -6.02 6.18 -8.97
CA GLN A 126 -4.62 6.37 -9.35
C GLN A 126 -4.03 5.07 -9.90
N ALA A 127 -4.19 3.97 -9.17
CA ALA A 127 -3.67 2.67 -9.58
C ALA A 127 -4.29 2.17 -10.90
N LYS A 128 -5.58 2.44 -11.14
CA LYS A 128 -6.23 2.17 -12.43
C LYS A 128 -5.52 2.91 -13.57
N SER A 129 -5.25 4.20 -13.37
CA SER A 129 -4.55 5.02 -14.36
C SER A 129 -3.17 4.47 -14.67
N ASP A 130 -2.45 4.03 -13.63
CA ASP A 130 -1.10 3.45 -13.78
C ASP A 130 -1.15 2.10 -14.52
N LEU A 131 -2.14 1.25 -14.23
CA LEU A 131 -2.38 0.01 -14.96
C LEU A 131 -2.66 0.27 -16.46
N LEU A 132 -3.56 1.20 -16.77
CA LEU A 132 -3.89 1.55 -18.15
C LEU A 132 -2.68 2.11 -18.90
N ALA A 133 -1.87 2.93 -18.23
CA ALA A 133 -0.64 3.46 -18.80
C ALA A 133 0.38 2.33 -19.08
N ALA A 134 0.56 1.38 -18.16
CA ALA A 134 1.44 0.25 -18.33
C ALA A 134 0.99 -0.67 -19.48
N LEU A 135 -0.31 -0.99 -19.55
CA LEU A 135 -0.88 -1.80 -20.65
C LEU A 135 -0.74 -1.09 -22.00
N SER A 136 -0.99 0.22 -22.04
CA SER A 136 -0.82 1.03 -23.26
C SER A 136 0.64 1.06 -23.73
N PHE A 137 1.59 1.17 -22.80
CA PHE A 137 3.02 1.08 -23.10
C PHE A 137 3.37 -0.28 -23.70
N GLN A 138 2.93 -1.38 -23.07
CA GLN A 138 3.18 -2.73 -23.58
C GLN A 138 2.62 -2.93 -24.99
N GLN A 139 1.42 -2.41 -25.27
CA GLN A 139 0.81 -2.47 -26.60
C GLN A 139 1.58 -1.66 -27.65
N LEU A 140 2.00 -0.44 -27.32
CA LEU A 140 2.70 0.45 -28.26
C LEU A 140 4.10 -0.07 -28.63
N PHE A 141 4.83 -0.62 -27.65
CA PHE A 141 6.22 -1.02 -27.85
C PHE A 141 6.39 -2.52 -28.10
N SER A 142 5.33 -3.33 -27.96
CA SER A 142 5.42 -4.80 -27.99
C SER A 142 6.48 -5.33 -27.02
N MET A 143 6.69 -4.61 -25.92
CA MET A 143 7.68 -4.92 -24.88
C MET A 143 6.94 -5.11 -23.55
N ASP A 144 7.31 -6.16 -22.83
CA ASP A 144 6.85 -6.31 -21.46
C ASP A 144 7.56 -5.30 -20.56
N ILE A 145 6.82 -4.53 -19.75
CA ILE A 145 7.41 -3.61 -18.78
C ILE A 145 8.31 -4.35 -17.78
N LEU A 146 8.05 -5.64 -17.55
CA LEU A 146 8.86 -6.50 -16.69
C LEU A 146 10.18 -6.93 -17.34
N SER A 147 10.31 -6.82 -18.67
CA SER A 147 11.55 -7.13 -19.39
C SER A 147 12.48 -5.93 -19.53
N ILE A 148 12.08 -4.75 -19.04
CA ILE A 148 12.94 -3.57 -19.01
C ILE A 148 14.00 -3.75 -17.93
N GLU A 149 15.24 -4.04 -18.34
CA GLU A 149 16.38 -3.99 -17.45
C GLU A 149 16.56 -2.57 -16.92
N ARG A 150 16.62 -2.43 -15.59
CA ARG A 150 16.99 -1.14 -14.98
C ARG A 150 18.41 -0.83 -15.39
N ILE A 151 18.58 0.20 -16.23
CA ILE A 151 19.89 0.83 -16.41
C ILE A 151 20.21 1.53 -15.10
N ASP A 152 20.96 0.85 -14.24
CA ASP A 152 21.43 1.41 -12.98
C ASP A 152 22.31 2.62 -13.33
N GLN A 153 21.88 3.84 -12.99
CA GLN A 153 22.62 5.08 -13.26
C GLN A 153 23.84 5.22 -12.33
N LYS A 154 24.69 4.19 -12.25
CA LYS A 154 25.97 4.18 -11.54
C LYS A 154 27.17 4.11 -12.47
N THR A 155 27.10 4.76 -13.64
CA THR A 155 28.31 4.96 -14.45
C THR A 155 28.75 6.42 -14.36
N PRO A 156 29.76 6.76 -13.56
CA PRO A 156 30.46 8.02 -13.75
C PRO A 156 31.25 7.92 -15.07
N LEU A 157 30.65 8.44 -16.15
CA LEU A 157 31.40 8.86 -17.33
C LEU A 157 32.34 9.98 -16.89
N LEU A 158 33.61 9.68 -16.60
CA LEU A 158 34.77 10.57 -16.72
C LEU A 158 36.02 9.90 -16.13
N ARG A 159 36.89 9.37 -17.00
CA ARG A 159 38.36 9.50 -16.97
C ARG A 159 38.99 8.66 -18.10
N ARG A 160 39.02 9.23 -19.30
CA ARG A 160 40.11 8.98 -20.26
C ARG A 160 40.78 10.31 -20.53
N LEU A 161 41.72 10.65 -19.65
CA LEU A 161 42.85 11.52 -19.95
C LEU A 161 44.08 10.77 -19.46
N SER A 162 44.58 9.86 -20.29
CA SER A 162 45.98 9.47 -20.23
C SER A 162 46.67 10.25 -21.32
N LEU A 163 47.38 11.30 -20.91
CA LEU A 163 48.34 12.02 -21.72
C LEU A 163 49.34 11.01 -22.31
N VAL A 164 49.51 11.07 -23.62
CA VAL A 164 50.68 10.55 -24.32
C VAL A 164 51.78 11.59 -24.08
N TYR A 165 52.82 11.21 -23.35
CA TYR A 165 54.16 11.75 -23.48
C TYR A 165 55.05 10.61 -23.94
#